data_AF-A0AAU8BP24-F1
#
_entry.id   AF-A0AAU8BP24-F1
#
_cell.length_a   1.000
_cell.length_b   1.000
_cell.length_c   1.000
_cell.angle_alpha   90.00
_cell.angle_beta   90.00
_cell.angle_gamma   90.00
#
_symmetry.space_group_name_H-M   'P 1'
#
loop_
_entity.id
_entity.type
_entity.pdbx_description
1 polymer ?
#
loop_
_entity_poly.entity_id
_entity_poly.type
_entity_poly.pdbx_seq_one_letter_code
_entity_poly.pdbx_strand_id
1 'polypeptide(L)' 'MFEQKQFELMKNTLQGKVKNIDVIPSCSKESLLDAIKGATSVNDLIGINKAILRLVSKAA' A
#
# COMPACT_ATOMS: atom_id res chain seq x y z
N MET A 1 11.13 -4.71 -19.07
CA MET A 1 10.69 -3.30 -19.20
C MET A 1 9.22 -3.09 -18.81
N PHE A 2 8.28 -3.97 -19.22
CA PHE A 2 6.86 -3.87 -18.82
C PHE A 2 6.63 -4.06 -17.32
N GLU A 3 7.26 -5.06 -16.70
CA GLU A 3 7.09 -5.36 -15.26
C GLU A 3 7.56 -4.25 -14.33
N GLN A 4 8.66 -3.57 -14.67
CA GLN A 4 9.16 -2.44 -13.89
C GLN A 4 8.18 -1.25 -13.94
N LYS A 5 7.54 -1.02 -15.09
CA LYS A 5 6.51 0.01 -15.23
C LYS A 5 5.25 -0.32 -14.43
N GLN A 6 4.84 -1.60 -14.42
CA GLN A 6 3.71 -2.06 -13.60
C GLN A 6 4.00 -1.93 -12.10
N PHE A 7 5.22 -2.28 -11.68
CA PHE A 7 5.67 -2.12 -10.30
C PHE A 7 5.59 -0.65 -9.85
N GLU A 8 6.19 0.27 -10.59
CA GLU A 8 6.17 1.71 -10.25
C GLU A 8 4.75 2.28 -10.24
N LEU A 9 3.91 1.90 -11.22
CA LEU A 9 2.52 2.34 -11.28
C LEU A 9 1.73 1.85 -10.05
N MET A 10 1.89 0.59 -9.67
CA MET A 10 1.23 0.01 -8.51
C MET A 10 1.72 0.64 -7.21
N LYS A 11 3.02 0.89 -7.08
CA LYS A 11 3.64 1.56 -5.94
C LYS A 11 3.05 2.96 -5.73
N ASN A 12 3.02 3.77 -6.80
CA ASN A 12 2.45 5.12 -6.78
C ASN A 12 0.96 5.10 -6.45
N THR A 13 0.21 4.15 -7.02
CA THR A 13 -1.22 3.98 -6.73
C THR A 13 -1.47 3.68 -5.25
N LEU A 14 -0.67 2.78 -4.66
CA LEU A 14 -0.81 2.43 -3.24
C LEU A 14 -0.45 3.60 -2.32
N GLN A 15 0.58 4.37 -2.65
CA GLN A 15 0.90 5.58 -1.88
C GLN A 15 -0.24 6.59 -1.93
N GLY A 16 -0.87 6.80 -3.09
CA GLY A 16 -2.05 7.65 -3.23
C GLY A 16 -3.22 7.16 -2.37
N LYS A 17 -3.50 5.84 -2.38
CA LYS A 17 -4.54 5.24 -1.53
C LYS A 17 -4.28 5.46 -0.05
N VAL A 18 -3.07 5.18 0.44
CA VAL A 18 -2.73 5.35 1.87
C VAL A 18 -2.87 6.80 2.32
N LYS A 19 -2.46 7.76 1.47
CA LYS A 19 -2.64 9.20 1.75
C LYS A 19 -4.11 9.59 1.85
N ASN A 20 -4.99 8.95 1.08
CA ASN A 20 -6.42 9.26 1.01
C ASN A 20 -7.28 8.53 2.06
N ILE A 21 -6.72 7.58 2.82
CA ILE A 21 -7.45 6.93 3.92
C ILE A 21 -7.39 7.85 5.13
N ASP A 22 -8.54 8.26 5.67
CA ASP A 22 -8.59 9.16 6.84
C ASP A 22 -8.10 8.48 8.12
N VAL A 23 -8.63 7.30 8.42
CA VAL A 23 -8.33 6.53 9.63
C VAL A 23 -7.84 5.15 9.25
N ILE A 24 -6.68 4.77 9.79
CA ILE A 24 -6.14 3.43 9.68
C ILE A 24 -6.11 2.85 11.11
N PRO A 25 -6.97 1.88 11.43
CA PRO A 25 -6.98 1.31 12.77
C PRO A 25 -5.67 0.55 13.01
N SER A 26 -5.11 0.70 14.20
CA SER A 26 -3.94 -0.07 14.68
C SER A 26 -2.65 0.10 13.87
N CYS A 27 -2.56 1.09 12.97
CA CYS A 27 -1.36 1.38 12.19
C CYS A 27 -1.30 2.86 11.81
N SER A 28 -0.10 3.43 11.65
CA SER A 28 0.05 4.80 11.16
C SER A 28 0.15 4.84 9.63
N LYS A 29 -0.22 6.00 9.05
CA LYS A 29 -0.04 6.24 7.62
C LYS A 29 1.43 6.14 7.24
N GLU A 30 2.35 6.64 8.08
CA GLU A 30 3.78 6.58 7.81
C GLU A 30 4.30 5.15 7.72
N SER A 31 3.91 4.26 8.63
CA SER A 31 4.35 2.86 8.59
C SER A 31 3.94 2.14 7.30
N LEU A 32 2.74 2.42 6.79
CA LEU A 32 2.28 1.86 5.52
C LEU A 32 3.01 2.47 4.32
N LEU A 33 3.28 3.78 4.35
CA LEU A 33 4.06 4.44 3.31
C LEU A 33 5.49 3.89 3.25
N ASP A 34 6.11 3.62 4.40
CA ASP A 34 7.45 3.04 4.46
C ASP A 34 7.47 1.59 3.99
N ALA A 35 6.45 0.80 4.31
CA ALA A 35 6.28 -0.53 3.74
C ALA A 35 6.16 -0.50 2.21
N ILE A 36 5.38 0.45 1.65
CA ILE A 36 5.24 0.62 0.20
C ILE A 36 6.57 1.07 -0.43
N LYS A 37 7.32 1.97 0.22
CA LYS A 37 8.64 2.41 -0.27
C LYS A 37 9.65 1.26 -0.31
N GLY A 38 9.64 0.41 0.71
CA GLY A 38 10.54 -0.74 0.86
C GLY A 38 10.18 -1.98 0.05
N ALA A 39 9.00 -2.02 -0.57
CA ALA A 39 8.63 -3.11 -1.48
C ALA A 39 9.63 -3.22 -2.65
N THR A 40 9.97 -4.45 -3.03
CA THR A 40 10.93 -4.74 -4.11
C THR A 40 10.30 -5.51 -5.27
N SER A 41 9.10 -6.05 -5.07
CA SER A 41 8.36 -6.80 -6.07
C SER A 41 6.87 -6.41 -6.12
N VAL A 42 6.21 -6.75 -7.24
CA VAL A 42 4.75 -6.61 -7.37
C VAL A 42 4.02 -7.45 -6.32
N ASN A 43 4.56 -8.61 -5.95
CA ASN A 43 3.97 -9.48 -4.94
C ASN A 43 3.96 -8.83 -3.54
N ASP A 44 5.02 -8.09 -3.19
CA ASP A 44 5.06 -7.30 -1.95
C ASP A 44 3.94 -6.26 -1.95
N LEU A 45 3.79 -5.52 -3.04
CA LEU A 45 2.75 -4.51 -3.21
C LEU A 45 1.33 -5.11 -3.12
N ILE A 46 1.10 -6.30 -3.70
CA ILE A 46 -0.16 -7.04 -3.57
C ILE A 46 -0.42 -7.41 -2.09
N GLY A 47 0.60 -7.92 -1.40
CA GLY A 47 0.51 -8.27 0.02
C GLY A 47 0.15 -7.06 0.90
N ILE A 48 0.85 -5.95 0.68
CA ILE A 48 0.59 -4.68 1.37
C ILE A 48 -0.84 -4.19 1.09
N ASN A 49 -1.29 -4.20 -0.17
CA ASN A 49 -2.66 -3.81 -0.52
C ASN A 49 -3.72 -4.67 0.20
N LYS A 50 -3.51 -5.99 0.29
CA LYS A 50 -4.40 -6.88 1.05
C LYS A 50 -4.41 -6.55 2.54
N ALA A 51 -3.26 -6.23 3.13
CA ALA A 51 -3.18 -5.82 4.54
C ALA A 51 -3.93 -4.50 4.78
N ILE A 52 -3.73 -3.49 3.93
CA ILE A 52 -4.44 -2.21 3.99
C ILE A 52 -5.95 -2.43 3.93
N LEU A 53 -6.43 -3.22 2.96
CA LEU A 53 -7.86 -3.52 2.83
C LEU A 53 -8.41 -4.18 4.10
N ARG A 54 -7.69 -5.13 4.70
CA ARG A 54 -8.11 -5.77 5.96
C ARG A 54 -8.16 -4.79 7.13
N LEU A 55 -7.24 -3.84 7.21
CA LEU A 55 -7.22 -2.83 8.26
C LEU A 55 -8.42 -1.87 8.09
N VAL A 56 -8.62 -1.33 6.89
CA VAL A 56 -9.70 -0.39 6.62
C VAL A 56 -11.08 -1.06 6.76
N SER A 57 -11.24 -2.30 6.30
CA SER A 57 -12.51 -3.03 6.46
C SER A 57 -12.84 -3.38 7.91
N LYS A 58 -11.86 -3.43 8.82
CA LYS A 58 -12.11 -3.62 10.26
C LYS A 58 -12.54 -2.34 10.98
N ALA A 59 -12.39 -1.17 10.35
CA ALA A 59 -12.84 0.11 10.89
C ALA A 59 -14.30 0.44 10.53
N ALA A 60 -14.97 -0.39 9.72
CA ALA A 60 -16.36 -0.23 9.31
C ALA A 60 -17.31 -1.15 10.10
#